data_AF-A0A920VW21-F1
#
_entry.id   AF-A0A920VW21-F1
#
_cell.length_a   1.000
_cell.length_b   1.000
_cell.length_c   1.000
_cell.angle_alpha   90.00
_cell.angle_beta   90.00
_cell.angle_gamma   90.00
#
_symmetry.space_group_name_H-M   'P 1'
#
loop_
_entity.id
_entity.type
_entity.pdbx_description
1 polymer ?
#
loop_
_entity_poly.entity_id
_entity_poly.type
_entity_poly.pdbx_seq_one_letter_code
_entity_poly.pdbx_strand_id
1 'polypeptide(L)'
;MLDLGSIHPEQYDLAIKAPISATYHGLVSEVEASYFSEIIRRYMISEYGLDAYKEGLEVYTTIDSKLQNLAVSALKEGLEKYDKRHGFRSPENYKDLFPEDFFSQDISYRLSLIAESKSLPVGISEVPEEEPLDNIYNLLNNLTTTDNKFPVLVLSVEDNLVVISGDRTVVQLAWTSNLGWARPYINEDQRGPRPKSYSELLQEGDLVWLEQDKIKSSLSLTQIPEVQGSIVAMDPNNGEVKALVGGYDFFLSKYNRATQSSPLLGSNYKPFLYASALDAGLTASSLINDAPIVFEDEALEDKWRPRNASGRFYGPTRLREALLQSVNLVSIRLLREIGIERVRDYSQNFGFQLEELNSDLSLALGTASLSPIKNVAAYSVFANGGKSVEPYFISKITDRTGNTIFQKEDIEINQAIDPRIAFIIKDILQEAASRGTAKKVKELGRGDLAGKTGTTNEAESTWFTGFNESLVTTVWVGFDQPKSLGNREFGSSTALPIWMDFMQPNIDNLPKNKNLPPKGIVSIKIDKKTGLKAESDSRNSIFEYYLEEHLPR
;
A
#
# COMPACT_ATOMS: atom_id res chain seq x y z
N MET A 1 -6.82 -10.81 53.97
CA MET A 1 -6.90 -12.25 54.34
C MET A 1 -6.08 -12.55 55.59
N LEU A 2 -4.82 -12.10 55.66
CA LEU A 2 -3.97 -12.26 56.84
C LEU A 2 -4.57 -11.60 58.09
N ASP A 3 -4.97 -10.31 58.00
CA ASP A 3 -5.61 -9.59 59.12
C ASP A 3 -6.95 -10.17 59.56
N LEU A 4 -7.60 -10.92 58.68
CA LEU A 4 -8.87 -11.63 58.93
C LEU A 4 -8.64 -13.06 59.45
N GLY A 5 -7.38 -13.46 59.68
CA GLY A 5 -7.00 -14.80 60.14
C GLY A 5 -7.29 -15.93 59.14
N SER A 6 -7.56 -15.60 57.87
CA SER A 6 -7.94 -16.59 56.85
C SER A 6 -6.74 -17.31 56.20
N ILE A 7 -5.53 -16.80 56.42
CA ILE A 7 -4.26 -17.40 55.99
C ILE A 7 -3.19 -17.19 57.07
N HIS A 8 -2.20 -18.07 57.12
CA HIS A 8 -1.04 -17.94 58.01
C HIS A 8 0.03 -16.99 57.44
N PRO A 9 0.91 -16.41 58.28
CA PRO A 9 1.99 -15.54 57.83
C PRO A 9 2.88 -16.17 56.74
N GLU A 10 3.18 -17.47 56.85
CA GLU A 10 4.00 -18.17 55.85
C GLU A 10 3.30 -18.28 54.48
N GLN A 11 1.97 -18.42 54.48
CA GLN A 11 1.15 -18.45 53.26
C GLN A 11 1.05 -17.08 52.61
N TYR A 12 0.96 -16.02 53.41
CA TYR A 12 1.01 -14.65 52.93
C TYR A 12 2.36 -14.34 52.27
N ASP A 13 3.46 -14.66 52.95
CA ASP A 13 4.82 -14.43 52.45
C ASP A 13 5.10 -15.19 51.15
N LEU A 14 4.56 -16.40 51.02
CA LEU A 14 4.64 -17.19 49.79
C LEU A 14 3.81 -16.56 48.66
N ALA A 15 2.57 -16.15 48.96
CA ALA A 15 1.62 -15.63 47.97
C ALA A 15 2.05 -14.27 47.41
N ILE A 16 2.58 -13.37 48.23
CA ILE A 16 3.01 -12.03 47.77
C ILE A 16 4.29 -12.06 46.92
N LYS A 17 5.09 -13.12 47.08
CA LYS A 17 6.30 -13.37 46.27
C LYS A 17 6.01 -14.23 45.04
N ALA A 18 4.81 -14.79 44.92
CA ALA A 18 4.45 -15.62 43.79
C ALA A 18 4.30 -14.76 42.53
N PRO A 19 4.92 -15.14 41.40
CA PRO A 19 4.71 -14.45 40.14
C PRO A 19 3.25 -14.62 39.68
N ILE A 20 2.70 -13.60 39.02
CA ILE A 20 1.38 -13.68 38.40
C ILE A 20 1.46 -14.73 37.28
N SER A 21 0.77 -15.87 37.46
CA SER A 21 0.76 -16.98 36.50
C SER A 21 -0.40 -16.88 35.50
N ALA A 22 -1.11 -15.76 35.45
CA ALA A 22 -2.23 -15.56 34.53
C ALA A 22 -1.71 -15.55 33.09
N THR A 23 -2.22 -16.46 32.27
CA THR A 23 -1.98 -16.49 30.83
C THR A 23 -3.31 -16.33 30.10
N TYR A 24 -3.26 -15.68 28.94
CA TYR A 24 -4.43 -15.54 28.09
C TYR A 24 -4.81 -16.91 27.51
N HIS A 25 -5.95 -17.45 27.93
CA HIS A 25 -6.55 -18.67 27.39
C HIS A 25 -7.54 -18.33 26.27
N GLY A 26 -7.03 -17.85 25.15
CA GLY A 26 -7.81 -17.63 23.92
C GLY A 26 -7.11 -18.19 22.69
N LEU A 27 -7.78 -18.11 21.54
CA LEU A 27 -7.19 -18.48 20.26
C LEU A 27 -6.00 -17.55 19.97
N VAL A 28 -4.83 -18.14 19.72
CA VAL A 28 -3.65 -17.40 19.24
C VAL A 28 -3.87 -17.10 17.78
N SER A 29 -3.85 -15.82 17.39
CA SER A 29 -4.01 -15.44 15.98
C SER A 29 -2.77 -15.85 15.19
N GLU A 30 -2.93 -16.73 14.21
CA GLU A 30 -1.85 -17.14 13.30
C GLU A 30 -1.62 -16.13 12.15
N VAL A 31 -2.52 -15.14 12.01
CA VAL A 31 -2.54 -14.16 10.90
C VAL A 31 -2.76 -12.75 11.43
N GLU A 32 -1.99 -11.79 10.91
CA GLU A 32 -2.23 -10.36 11.15
C GLU A 32 -3.18 -9.80 10.08
N ALA A 33 -4.47 -9.69 10.44
CA ALA A 33 -5.53 -9.30 9.50
C ALA A 33 -6.47 -8.23 10.07
N SER A 34 -6.00 -7.32 10.92
CA SER A 34 -6.85 -6.39 11.68
C SER A 34 -7.83 -5.58 10.82
N TYR A 35 -7.39 -5.06 9.67
CA TYR A 35 -8.26 -4.37 8.71
C TYR A 35 -9.37 -5.28 8.13
N PHE A 36 -9.01 -6.52 7.82
CA PHE A 36 -9.95 -7.52 7.29
C PHE A 36 -10.95 -7.93 8.38
N SER A 37 -10.47 -8.22 9.59
CA SER A 37 -11.29 -8.54 10.75
C SER A 37 -12.29 -7.43 11.07
N GLU A 38 -11.90 -6.17 10.93
CA GLU A 38 -12.81 -5.03 11.11
C GLU A 38 -13.89 -4.97 10.01
N ILE A 39 -13.56 -5.30 8.75
CA ILE A 39 -14.56 -5.45 7.67
C ILE A 39 -15.58 -6.52 8.07
N ILE A 40 -15.11 -7.71 8.48
CA ILE A 40 -15.98 -8.81 8.87
C ILE A 40 -16.85 -8.42 10.08
N ARG A 41 -16.25 -7.81 11.10
CA ARG A 41 -16.96 -7.36 12.30
C ARG A 41 -18.10 -6.40 11.95
N ARG A 42 -17.85 -5.42 11.07
CA ARG A 42 -18.86 -4.47 10.60
C ARG A 42 -19.97 -5.16 9.80
N TYR A 43 -19.61 -6.09 8.93
CA TYR A 43 -20.59 -6.90 8.20
C TYR A 43 -21.48 -7.71 9.16
N MET A 44 -20.88 -8.42 10.12
CA MET A 44 -21.63 -9.24 11.08
C MET A 44 -22.60 -8.41 11.92
N ILE A 45 -22.21 -7.20 12.34
CA ILE A 45 -23.12 -6.29 13.04
C ILE A 45 -24.24 -5.79 12.14
N SER A 46 -23.92 -5.47 10.88
CA SER A 46 -24.92 -4.99 9.91
C SER A 46 -26.00 -6.05 9.66
N GLU A 47 -25.59 -7.30 9.46
CA GLU A 47 -26.50 -8.38 9.07
C GLU A 47 -27.18 -9.06 10.26
N TYR A 48 -26.46 -9.28 11.37
CA TYR A 48 -26.93 -10.09 12.51
C TYR A 48 -27.09 -9.28 13.80
N GLY A 49 -26.80 -7.97 13.78
CA GLY A 49 -26.88 -7.11 14.95
C GLY A 49 -25.78 -7.38 15.98
N LEU A 50 -25.94 -6.80 17.18
CA LEU A 50 -24.98 -6.95 18.27
C LEU A 50 -24.99 -8.36 18.90
N ASP A 51 -26.03 -9.17 18.65
CA ASP A 51 -26.11 -10.53 19.18
C ASP A 51 -25.12 -11.48 18.49
N ALA A 52 -24.57 -11.10 17.32
CA ALA A 52 -23.44 -11.79 16.69
C ALA A 52 -22.25 -12.00 17.64
N TYR A 53 -22.05 -11.11 18.62
CA TYR A 53 -21.00 -11.25 19.64
C TYR A 53 -21.29 -12.30 20.72
N LYS A 54 -22.55 -12.68 20.91
CA LYS A 54 -23.00 -13.62 21.96
C LYS A 54 -23.33 -14.99 21.40
N GLU A 55 -23.67 -15.06 20.11
CA GLU A 55 -24.19 -16.29 19.52
C GLU A 55 -23.14 -17.36 19.25
N GLY A 56 -21.86 -16.97 19.26
CA GLY A 56 -20.73 -17.86 18.98
C GLY A 56 -20.67 -18.26 17.51
N LEU A 57 -20.94 -17.30 16.61
CA LEU A 57 -20.87 -17.52 15.16
C LEU A 57 -19.42 -17.68 14.71
N GLU A 58 -19.17 -18.63 13.82
CA GLU A 58 -17.87 -18.81 13.18
C GLU A 58 -17.94 -18.28 11.74
N VAL A 59 -17.03 -17.36 11.39
CA VAL A 59 -16.96 -16.77 10.06
C VAL A 59 -15.74 -17.29 9.32
N TYR A 60 -15.99 -18.00 8.23
CA TYR A 60 -14.97 -18.49 7.31
C TYR A 60 -14.80 -17.47 6.18
N THR A 61 -13.58 -16.98 6.02
CA THR A 61 -13.27 -15.88 5.10
C THR A 61 -12.53 -16.38 3.87
N THR A 62 -12.35 -15.49 2.90
CA THR A 62 -11.58 -15.75 1.67
C THR A 62 -10.08 -15.54 1.84
N ILE A 63 -9.64 -15.06 3.00
CA ILE A 63 -8.25 -14.64 3.23
C ILE A 63 -7.32 -15.85 3.17
N ASP A 64 -6.18 -15.68 2.50
CA ASP A 64 -5.09 -16.63 2.53
C ASP A 64 -4.07 -16.14 3.55
N SER A 65 -3.84 -16.94 4.61
CA SER A 65 -2.97 -16.56 5.74
C SER A 65 -1.55 -16.22 5.30
N LYS A 66 -1.00 -16.96 4.33
CA LYS A 66 0.34 -16.74 3.81
C LYS A 66 0.41 -15.46 3.00
N LEU A 67 -0.55 -15.25 2.08
CA LEU A 67 -0.60 -14.02 1.30
C LEU A 67 -0.83 -12.80 2.19
N GLN A 68 -1.69 -12.89 3.20
CA GLN A 68 -1.95 -11.80 4.13
C GLN A 68 -0.68 -11.37 4.88
N ASN A 69 0.06 -12.32 5.46
CA ASN A 69 1.29 -12.01 6.20
C ASN A 69 2.39 -11.43 5.29
N LEU A 70 2.47 -11.89 4.03
CA LEU A 70 3.36 -11.31 3.01
C LEU A 70 2.93 -9.88 2.65
N ALA A 71 1.63 -9.62 2.52
CA ALA A 71 1.09 -8.31 2.21
C ALA A 71 1.38 -7.29 3.32
N VAL A 72 1.20 -7.69 4.59
CA VAL A 72 1.54 -6.86 5.76
C VAL A 72 3.02 -6.49 5.76
N SER A 73 3.90 -7.49 5.65
CA SER A 73 5.36 -7.27 5.64
C SER A 73 5.80 -6.39 4.48
N ALA A 74 5.34 -6.69 3.26
CA ALA A 74 5.73 -5.96 2.06
C ALA A 74 5.31 -4.49 2.10
N LEU A 75 4.08 -4.20 2.57
CA LEU A 75 3.61 -2.82 2.70
C LEU A 75 4.40 -2.07 3.78
N LYS A 76 4.53 -2.65 4.98
CA LYS A 76 5.22 -2.03 6.12
C LYS A 76 6.67 -1.69 5.77
N GLU A 77 7.42 -2.65 5.24
CA GLU A 77 8.80 -2.44 4.82
C GLU A 77 8.92 -1.43 3.68
N GLY A 78 8.02 -1.46 2.71
CA GLY A 78 8.07 -0.53 1.58
C GLY A 78 7.83 0.92 1.99
N LEU A 79 6.88 1.17 2.90
CA LEU A 79 6.63 2.50 3.46
C LEU A 79 7.80 2.98 4.31
N GLU A 80 8.42 2.10 5.12
CA GLU A 80 9.65 2.44 5.86
C GLU A 80 10.84 2.71 4.93
N LYS A 81 11.00 1.94 3.85
CA LYS A 81 12.02 2.16 2.82
C LYS A 81 11.81 3.51 2.14
N TYR A 82 10.56 3.91 1.87
CA TYR A 82 10.26 5.25 1.35
C TYR A 82 10.63 6.32 2.40
N ASP A 83 10.16 6.16 3.63
CA ASP A 83 10.34 7.13 4.70
C ASP A 83 11.81 7.42 4.99
N LYS A 84 12.61 6.35 5.17
CA LYS A 84 14.06 6.43 5.40
C LYS A 84 14.82 7.04 4.21
N ARG A 85 14.30 6.95 2.98
CA ARG A 85 14.90 7.63 1.81
C ARG A 85 14.66 9.13 1.81
N HIS A 86 13.60 9.61 2.47
CA HIS A 86 13.25 11.02 2.59
C HIS A 86 13.84 11.66 3.84
N GLY A 87 14.31 10.86 4.80
CA GLY A 87 15.13 11.34 5.92
C GLY A 87 14.37 11.41 7.23
N PHE A 88 15.07 11.89 8.26
CA PHE A 88 14.55 12.00 9.62
C PHE A 88 13.86 13.36 9.80
N ARG A 89 12.58 13.33 10.16
CA ARG A 89 11.79 14.51 10.47
C ARG A 89 12.16 15.01 11.85
N SER A 90 12.13 16.34 12.03
CA SER A 90 12.34 16.93 13.35
C SER A 90 11.28 16.40 14.32
N PRO A 91 11.68 15.80 15.46
CA PRO A 91 10.75 15.29 16.44
C PRO A 91 10.04 16.44 17.16
N GLU A 92 8.86 16.14 17.70
CA GLU A 92 8.21 17.03 18.66
C GLU A 92 8.99 17.04 19.97
N ASN A 93 9.14 18.20 20.58
CA ASN A 93 9.88 18.37 21.82
C ASN A 93 8.91 18.60 22.99
N TYR A 94 9.06 17.79 24.04
CA TYR A 94 8.24 17.78 25.25
C TYR A 94 9.07 18.09 26.49
N LYS A 95 10.15 18.88 26.35
CA LYS A 95 11.01 19.29 27.46
C LYS A 95 10.23 19.95 28.59
N ASP A 96 9.18 20.70 28.27
CA ASP A 96 8.33 21.41 29.22
C ASP A 96 7.43 20.49 30.07
N LEU A 97 7.31 19.21 29.72
CA LEU A 97 6.59 18.22 30.56
C LEU A 97 7.46 17.66 31.70
N PHE A 98 8.76 17.91 31.68
CA PHE A 98 9.66 17.54 32.76
C PHE A 98 9.67 18.64 33.84
N PRO A 99 10.05 18.31 35.09
CA PRO A 99 10.23 19.31 36.15
C PRO A 99 11.19 20.45 35.73
N GLU A 100 10.94 21.69 36.18
CA GLU A 100 11.64 22.91 35.72
C GLU A 100 13.18 22.80 35.75
N ASP A 101 13.75 22.08 36.73
CA ASP A 101 15.20 21.91 36.87
C ASP A 101 15.74 20.59 36.29
N PHE A 102 14.90 19.70 35.77
CA PHE A 102 15.28 18.34 35.39
C PHE A 102 16.48 18.28 34.43
N PHE A 103 16.47 19.10 33.39
CA PHE A 103 17.54 19.18 32.39
C PHE A 103 18.68 20.12 32.78
N SER A 104 18.58 20.85 33.89
CA SER A 104 19.72 21.60 34.44
C SER A 104 20.65 20.70 35.26
N GLN A 105 20.11 19.61 35.81
CA GLN A 105 20.85 18.61 36.59
C GLN A 105 21.62 17.65 35.69
N ASP A 106 22.65 17.02 36.24
CA ASP A 106 23.43 16.00 35.52
C ASP A 106 22.62 14.72 35.28
N ILE A 107 23.10 13.89 34.34
CA ILE A 107 22.41 12.65 33.97
C ILE A 107 22.27 11.67 35.15
N SER A 108 23.20 11.66 36.11
CA SER A 108 23.14 10.78 37.28
C SER A 108 21.96 11.15 38.19
N TYR A 109 21.75 12.45 38.42
CA TYR A 109 20.57 12.96 39.12
C TYR A 109 19.28 12.56 38.40
N ARG A 110 19.18 12.81 37.09
CA ARG A 110 17.99 12.45 36.29
C ARG A 110 17.65 10.96 36.41
N LEU A 111 18.66 10.10 36.31
CA LEU A 111 18.51 8.65 36.44
C LEU A 111 18.13 8.23 37.86
N SER A 112 18.65 8.91 38.90
CA SER A 112 18.25 8.65 40.29
C SER A 112 16.78 8.96 40.53
N LEU A 113 16.27 10.09 40.00
CA LEU A 113 14.86 10.46 40.11
C LEU A 113 13.93 9.43 39.44
N ILE A 114 14.34 8.89 38.28
CA ILE A 114 13.61 7.83 37.59
C ILE A 114 13.67 6.50 38.36
N ALA A 115 14.78 6.20 39.01
CA ALA A 115 14.91 4.99 39.83
C ALA A 115 14.03 5.07 41.08
N GLU A 116 13.95 6.25 41.72
CA GLU A 116 13.09 6.52 42.87
C GLU A 116 11.60 6.45 42.51
N SER A 117 11.21 6.90 41.30
CA SER A 117 9.83 6.78 40.83
C SER A 117 9.38 5.33 40.61
N LYS A 118 10.30 4.38 40.36
CA LYS A 118 9.97 2.94 40.30
C LYS A 118 9.68 2.34 41.67
N SER A 119 10.18 2.95 42.74
CA SER A 119 10.01 2.50 44.11
C SER A 119 8.91 3.29 44.82
N LEU A 120 7.65 3.02 44.50
CA LEU A 120 6.59 3.20 45.50
C LEU A 120 6.66 1.97 46.44
N PRO A 121 7.09 2.12 47.70
CA PRO A 121 7.13 0.99 48.61
C PRO A 121 5.71 0.51 48.90
N VAL A 122 5.47 -0.79 48.75
CA VAL A 122 4.28 -1.43 49.30
C VAL A 122 4.30 -1.21 50.81
N GLY A 123 3.42 -0.34 51.33
CA GLY A 123 3.23 -0.16 52.78
C GLY A 123 3.36 1.26 53.35
N ILE A 124 3.29 2.33 52.57
CA ILE A 124 3.17 3.70 53.09
C ILE A 124 1.74 4.21 52.88
N SER A 125 1.11 4.73 53.94
CA SER A 125 -0.25 5.30 53.94
C SER A 125 -0.36 6.69 53.30
N GLU A 126 0.75 7.23 52.78
CA GLU A 126 0.80 8.48 52.04
C GLU A 126 1.52 8.22 50.71
N VAL A 127 0.72 8.10 49.64
CA VAL A 127 1.21 8.20 48.27
C VAL A 127 1.66 9.65 48.08
N PRO A 128 2.86 9.92 47.52
CA PRO A 128 3.24 11.29 47.17
C PRO A 128 2.13 11.92 46.33
N GLU A 129 1.67 13.12 46.68
CA GLU A 129 0.46 13.70 46.07
C GLU A 129 0.57 13.85 44.54
N GLU A 130 1.78 13.97 43.97
CA GLU A 130 2.02 13.89 42.52
C GLU A 130 3.40 13.23 42.25
N GLU A 131 3.47 12.24 41.34
CA GLU A 131 4.76 11.67 40.92
C GLU A 131 5.45 12.65 39.94
N PRO A 132 6.73 13.03 40.15
CA PRO A 132 7.38 14.14 39.42
C PRO A 132 7.47 13.96 37.90
N LEU A 133 7.29 12.74 37.40
CA LEU A 133 7.38 12.36 35.99
C LEU A 133 6.03 11.87 35.43
N ASP A 134 4.92 12.05 36.16
CA ASP A 134 3.61 11.57 35.73
C ASP A 134 3.19 12.11 34.36
N ASN A 135 3.47 13.38 34.08
CA ASN A 135 3.13 14.01 32.80
C ASN A 135 3.80 13.29 31.61
N ILE A 136 5.07 12.89 31.76
CA ILE A 136 5.80 12.19 30.69
C ILE A 136 5.32 10.76 30.53
N TYR A 137 4.99 10.06 31.62
CA TYR A 137 4.49 8.69 31.56
C TYR A 137 3.08 8.64 31.01
N ASN A 138 2.22 9.60 31.38
CA ASN A 138 0.89 9.74 30.81
C ASN A 138 0.96 10.05 29.31
N LEU A 139 1.88 10.92 28.87
CA LEU A 139 2.10 11.15 27.43
C LEU A 139 2.49 9.83 26.73
N LEU A 140 3.56 9.17 27.18
CA LEU A 140 4.09 7.97 26.53
C LEU A 140 3.11 6.79 26.54
N ASN A 141 2.36 6.60 27.63
CA ASN A 141 1.39 5.51 27.76
C ASN A 141 0.09 5.75 26.97
N ASN A 142 -0.21 7.01 26.61
CA ASN A 142 -1.34 7.35 25.73
C ASN A 142 -0.98 7.24 24.24
N LEU A 143 0.31 7.19 23.90
CA LEU A 143 0.75 6.98 22.52
C LEU A 143 0.61 5.52 22.13
N THR A 144 0.12 5.29 20.91
CA THR A 144 -0.09 3.93 20.39
C THR A 144 1.23 3.31 19.95
N THR A 145 1.59 2.16 20.49
CA THR A 145 2.76 1.38 20.05
C THR A 145 2.42 0.46 18.88
N THR A 146 3.43 0.06 18.11
CA THR A 146 3.30 -1.06 17.17
C THR A 146 3.92 -2.33 17.78
N ASP A 147 3.75 -3.46 17.11
CA ASP A 147 4.37 -4.75 17.44
C ASP A 147 5.86 -4.71 17.87
N ASN A 148 6.67 -3.83 17.26
CA ASN A 148 8.10 -3.74 17.50
C ASN A 148 8.64 -2.31 17.61
N LYS A 149 7.76 -1.30 17.64
CA LYS A 149 8.14 0.11 17.75
C LYS A 149 7.40 0.78 18.88
N PHE A 150 8.12 1.54 19.69
CA PHE A 150 7.57 2.23 20.84
C PHE A 150 8.18 3.63 21.00
N PRO A 151 7.39 4.58 21.51
CA PRO A 151 7.84 5.95 21.73
C PRO A 151 8.70 6.04 22.99
N VAL A 152 9.67 6.96 22.95
CA VAL A 152 10.54 7.29 24.07
C VAL A 152 10.84 8.79 24.08
N LEU A 153 11.16 9.34 25.24
CA LEU A 153 11.64 10.72 25.38
C LEU A 153 13.16 10.75 25.59
N VAL A 154 13.82 11.72 24.94
CA VAL A 154 15.27 11.90 25.05
C VAL A 154 15.65 12.56 26.37
N LEU A 155 16.51 11.88 27.13
CA LEU A 155 17.08 12.37 28.39
C LEU A 155 18.45 13.01 28.20
N SER A 156 19.27 12.51 27.27
CA SER A 156 20.60 13.05 26.95
C SER A 156 21.09 12.57 25.57
N VAL A 157 21.94 13.37 24.93
CA VAL A 157 22.55 13.11 23.60
C VAL A 157 24.06 13.36 23.55
N GLU A 158 24.72 13.53 24.71
CA GLU A 158 26.15 13.92 24.76
C GLU A 158 27.08 12.81 24.27
N ASP A 159 27.14 11.68 24.99
CA ASP A 159 27.99 10.53 24.64
C ASP A 159 27.19 9.42 23.94
N ASN A 160 26.06 9.06 24.55
CA ASN A 160 25.11 8.06 24.07
C ASN A 160 23.72 8.71 24.05
N LEU A 161 22.84 8.15 23.22
CA LEU A 161 21.43 8.49 23.31
C LEU A 161 20.85 7.81 24.55
N VAL A 162 20.48 8.58 25.56
CA VAL A 162 19.79 8.11 26.76
C VAL A 162 18.33 8.50 26.64
N VAL A 163 17.43 7.54 26.76
CA VAL A 163 15.98 7.75 26.57
C VAL A 163 15.18 7.04 27.65
N ILE A 164 13.93 7.46 27.83
CA ILE A 164 12.97 6.84 28.74
C ILE A 164 11.69 6.42 28.00
N SER A 165 11.23 5.19 28.26
CA SER A 165 9.95 4.67 27.77
C SER A 165 8.84 4.79 28.82
N GLY A 166 7.58 4.62 28.39
CA GLY A 166 6.39 4.74 29.25
C GLY A 166 6.32 3.74 30.42
N ASP A 167 6.98 2.59 30.27
CA ASP A 167 7.19 1.58 31.32
C ASP A 167 8.32 1.94 32.31
N ARG A 168 8.81 3.18 32.25
CA ARG A 168 9.91 3.73 33.07
C ARG A 168 11.26 3.07 32.78
N THR A 169 11.40 2.31 31.69
CA THR A 169 12.70 1.73 31.31
C THR A 169 13.60 2.82 30.71
N VAL A 170 14.84 2.88 31.22
CA VAL A 170 15.88 3.73 30.64
C VAL A 170 16.69 2.90 29.67
N VAL A 171 16.84 3.39 28.45
CA VAL A 171 17.64 2.75 27.40
C VAL A 171 18.80 3.67 27.05
N GLN A 172 19.99 3.10 26.93
CA GLN A 172 21.18 3.79 26.46
C GLN A 172 21.63 3.16 25.13
N LEU A 173 21.71 3.98 24.07
CA LEU A 173 22.11 3.55 22.75
C LEU A 173 23.42 4.23 22.35
N ALA A 174 24.43 3.43 22.06
CA ALA A 174 25.66 3.92 21.47
C ALA A 174 25.40 4.46 20.06
N TRP A 175 26.18 5.46 19.65
CA TRP A 175 26.12 5.95 18.27
C TRP A 175 26.50 4.85 17.29
N THR A 176 25.80 4.79 16.16
CA THR A 176 26.11 3.85 15.07
C THR A 176 26.13 4.54 13.73
N SER A 177 27.13 4.21 12.90
CA SER A 177 27.23 4.72 11.53
C SER A 177 26.07 4.25 10.64
N ASN A 178 25.31 3.23 11.07
CA ASN A 178 24.12 2.73 10.39
C ASN A 178 22.94 3.73 10.38
N LEU A 179 23.00 4.82 11.17
CA LEU A 179 22.05 5.94 11.12
C LEU A 179 22.28 6.89 9.94
N GLY A 180 22.99 6.44 8.91
CA GLY A 180 23.20 7.21 7.68
C GLY A 180 21.92 7.58 6.93
N TRP A 181 20.83 6.85 7.19
CA TRP A 181 19.52 7.14 6.62
C TRP A 181 18.88 8.39 7.27
N ALA A 182 19.20 8.67 8.54
CA ALA A 182 18.57 9.71 9.35
C ALA A 182 19.09 11.13 9.02
N ARG A 183 19.32 11.41 7.74
CA ARG A 183 19.61 12.78 7.27
C ARG A 183 18.40 13.66 7.56
N PRO A 184 18.54 14.88 8.12
CA PRO A 184 17.40 15.75 8.38
C PRO A 184 16.54 15.97 7.13
N TYR A 185 15.23 15.75 7.26
CA TYR A 185 14.26 16.04 6.21
C TYR A 185 14.20 17.57 6.01
N ILE A 186 14.23 18.02 4.74
CA ILE A 186 14.03 19.44 4.38
C ILE A 186 12.72 19.58 3.59
N ASN A 187 12.57 18.78 2.54
CA ASN A 187 11.36 18.59 1.77
C ASN A 187 11.41 17.24 1.04
N GLU A 188 10.37 16.89 0.28
CA GLU A 188 10.25 15.65 -0.48
C GLU A 188 11.40 15.37 -1.46
N ASP A 189 12.17 16.37 -1.87
CA ASP A 189 13.30 16.22 -2.80
C ASP A 189 14.67 16.45 -2.17
N GLN A 190 14.72 16.96 -0.94
CA GLN A 190 15.95 17.43 -0.31
C GLN A 190 16.11 16.93 1.12
N ARG A 191 17.36 16.55 1.42
CA ARG A 191 17.80 16.10 2.74
C ARG A 191 19.06 16.83 3.15
N GLY A 192 19.16 17.11 4.45
CA GLY A 192 20.35 17.66 5.09
C GLY A 192 21.58 16.75 4.99
N PRO A 193 22.70 17.16 5.61
CA PRO A 193 23.92 16.36 5.65
C PRO A 193 23.71 15.04 6.42
N ARG A 194 24.64 14.09 6.25
CA ARG A 194 24.64 12.86 7.06
C ARG A 194 25.06 13.19 8.49
N PRO A 195 24.26 12.81 9.50
CA PRO A 195 24.61 13.07 10.90
C PRO A 195 25.81 12.24 11.33
N LYS A 196 26.59 12.79 12.28
CA LYS A 196 27.78 12.15 12.87
C LYS A 196 27.62 11.80 14.35
N SER A 197 26.60 12.33 15.02
CA SER A 197 26.25 12.07 16.41
C SER A 197 24.74 12.24 16.62
N TYR A 198 24.22 11.78 17.76
CA TYR A 198 22.82 12.01 18.12
C TYR A 198 22.53 13.49 18.37
N SER A 199 23.49 14.25 18.89
CA SER A 199 23.37 15.71 19.12
C SER A 199 23.20 16.54 17.84
N GLU A 200 23.52 16.00 16.67
CA GLU A 200 23.23 16.64 15.37
C GLU A 200 21.77 16.39 14.90
N LEU A 201 21.04 15.48 15.56
CA LEU A 201 19.68 15.07 15.19
C LEU A 201 18.63 15.41 16.24
N LEU A 202 19.00 15.28 17.51
CA LEU A 202 18.10 15.22 18.64
C LEU A 202 18.54 16.18 19.73
N GLN A 203 17.56 16.59 20.53
CA GLN A 203 17.69 17.42 21.71
C GLN A 203 17.02 16.74 22.89
N GLU A 204 17.37 17.19 24.08
CA GLU A 204 16.68 16.80 25.32
C GLU A 204 15.18 17.11 25.24
N GLY A 205 14.35 16.15 25.66
CA GLY A 205 12.89 16.25 25.61
C GLY A 205 12.26 15.84 24.27
N ASP A 206 13.06 15.52 23.25
CA ASP A 206 12.51 15.05 21.97
C ASP A 206 11.77 13.72 22.12
N LEU A 207 10.60 13.61 21.49
CA LEU A 207 9.84 12.37 21.33
C LEU A 207 10.34 11.63 20.08
N VAL A 208 10.92 10.45 20.29
CA VAL A 208 11.44 9.60 19.21
C VAL A 208 10.92 8.19 19.32
N TRP A 209 11.14 7.40 18.28
CA TRP A 209 10.73 6.00 18.23
C TRP A 209 11.93 5.09 18.28
N LEU A 210 11.87 4.07 19.12
CA LEU A 210 12.80 2.95 19.06
C LEU A 210 12.13 1.76 18.39
N GLU A 211 12.93 1.05 17.61
CA GLU A 211 12.58 -0.24 17.03
C GLU A 211 13.37 -1.34 17.71
N GLN A 212 12.67 -2.40 18.12
CA GLN A 212 13.26 -3.63 18.62
C GLN A 212 13.33 -4.67 17.50
N ASP A 213 14.53 -5.16 17.22
CA ASP A 213 14.73 -6.28 16.29
C ASP A 213 14.09 -7.55 16.88
N LYS A 214 13.17 -8.16 16.12
CA LYS A 214 12.39 -9.32 16.59
C LYS A 214 13.23 -10.57 16.89
N ILE A 215 14.47 -10.65 16.37
CA ILE A 215 15.34 -11.83 16.49
C ILE A 215 16.47 -11.58 17.48
N LYS A 216 17.16 -10.44 17.34
CA LYS A 216 18.34 -10.08 18.12
C LYS A 216 18.00 -9.32 19.39
N SER A 217 16.76 -8.86 19.52
CA SER A 217 16.29 -7.97 20.60
C SER A 217 17.09 -6.66 20.71
N SER A 218 17.87 -6.30 19.67
CA SER A 218 18.64 -5.07 19.63
C SER A 218 17.74 -3.88 19.34
N LEU A 219 17.99 -2.76 20.02
CA LEU A 219 17.24 -1.52 19.85
C LEU A 219 17.95 -0.57 18.89
N SER A 220 17.17 0.18 18.12
CA SER A 220 17.68 1.22 17.21
C SER A 220 16.69 2.38 17.05
N LEU A 221 17.20 3.57 16.79
CA LEU A 221 16.37 4.74 16.43
C LEU A 221 15.63 4.48 15.11
N THR A 222 14.34 4.75 15.09
CA THR A 222 13.46 4.58 13.94
C THR A 222 12.51 5.78 13.82
N GLN A 223 11.65 5.73 12.80
CA GLN A 223 10.60 6.73 12.59
C GLN A 223 9.36 6.04 12.03
N ILE A 224 8.18 6.45 12.50
CA ILE A 224 6.90 6.00 11.94
C ILE A 224 6.66 6.74 10.62
N PRO A 225 6.43 6.03 9.50
CA PRO A 225 6.13 6.66 8.23
C PRO A 225 4.88 7.54 8.29
N GLU A 226 4.98 8.79 7.81
CA GLU A 226 3.81 9.62 7.52
C GLU A 226 3.10 9.18 6.24
N VAL A 227 3.87 8.66 5.28
CA VAL A 227 3.33 8.11 4.04
C VAL A 227 2.48 6.89 4.35
N GLN A 228 1.39 6.73 3.64
CA GLN A 228 0.48 5.60 3.75
C GLN A 228 0.49 4.77 2.47
N GLY A 229 -0.15 3.62 2.56
CA GLY A 229 -0.35 2.77 1.41
C GLY A 229 -1.40 1.72 1.67
N SER A 230 -1.65 0.91 0.67
CA SER A 230 -2.54 -0.25 0.78
C SER A 230 -2.16 -1.31 -0.23
N ILE A 231 -2.46 -2.55 0.09
CA ILE A 231 -2.32 -3.67 -0.83
C ILE A 231 -3.60 -4.51 -0.79
N VAL A 232 -4.10 -4.87 -1.97
CA VAL A 232 -5.24 -5.77 -2.13
C VAL A 232 -4.88 -6.83 -3.15
N ALA A 233 -5.02 -8.10 -2.79
CA ALA A 233 -4.83 -9.23 -3.68
C ALA A 233 -6.14 -10.01 -3.81
N MET A 234 -6.53 -10.34 -5.04
CA MET A 234 -7.82 -10.95 -5.35
C MET A 234 -7.66 -12.03 -6.41
N ASP A 235 -8.42 -13.12 -6.30
CA ASP A 235 -8.57 -14.08 -7.40
C ASP A 235 -9.46 -13.46 -8.50
N PRO A 236 -8.94 -13.28 -9.73
CA PRO A 236 -9.68 -12.62 -10.79
C PRO A 236 -10.88 -13.42 -11.31
N ASN A 237 -10.98 -14.72 -11.04
CA ASN A 237 -12.01 -15.56 -11.63
C ASN A 237 -13.30 -15.59 -10.81
N ASN A 238 -13.22 -15.34 -9.50
CA ASN A 238 -14.37 -15.42 -8.60
C ASN A 238 -14.52 -14.22 -7.65
N GLY A 239 -13.54 -13.32 -7.57
CA GLY A 239 -13.60 -12.15 -6.69
C GLY A 239 -13.19 -12.41 -5.23
N GLU A 240 -12.62 -13.57 -4.91
CA GLU A 240 -12.13 -13.85 -3.56
C GLU A 240 -10.99 -12.91 -3.17
N VAL A 241 -11.20 -12.08 -2.13
CA VAL A 241 -10.13 -11.24 -1.58
C VAL A 241 -9.19 -12.10 -0.74
N LYS A 242 -7.99 -12.35 -1.26
CA LYS A 242 -6.98 -13.22 -0.67
C LYS A 242 -6.09 -12.52 0.35
N ALA A 243 -5.84 -11.23 0.16
CA ALA A 243 -5.11 -10.41 1.12
C ALA A 243 -5.59 -8.95 1.04
N LEU A 244 -5.64 -8.28 2.19
CA LEU A 244 -6.01 -6.87 2.29
C LEU A 244 -5.28 -6.20 3.46
N VAL A 245 -4.56 -5.12 3.15
CA VAL A 245 -3.94 -4.23 4.15
C VAL A 245 -4.30 -2.79 3.82
N GLY A 246 -4.86 -2.08 4.80
CA GLY A 246 -5.44 -0.73 4.61
C GLY A 246 -4.56 0.45 5.04
N GLY A 247 -3.33 0.21 5.47
CA GLY A 247 -2.42 1.25 5.98
C GLY A 247 -1.15 0.68 6.58
N TYR A 248 -0.25 1.54 7.03
CA TYR A 248 1.04 1.16 7.65
C TYR A 248 0.85 0.26 8.89
N ASP A 249 -0.06 0.64 9.78
CA ASP A 249 -0.39 -0.10 11.01
C ASP A 249 -1.84 0.21 11.41
N PHE A 250 -2.60 -0.82 11.81
CA PHE A 250 -4.01 -0.68 12.16
C PHE A 250 -4.26 0.07 13.47
N PHE A 251 -3.36 -0.06 14.44
CA PHE A 251 -3.51 0.57 15.75
C PHE A 251 -3.19 2.05 15.67
N LEU A 252 -2.21 2.43 14.84
CA LEU A 252 -1.93 3.84 14.53
C LEU A 252 -3.08 4.50 13.74
N SER A 253 -3.71 3.77 12.81
CA SER A 253 -4.85 4.28 12.03
C SER A 253 -5.80 3.15 11.64
N LYS A 254 -7.04 3.20 12.13
CA LYS A 254 -8.09 2.23 11.76
C LYS A 254 -8.73 2.51 10.39
N TYR A 255 -8.37 3.62 9.75
CA TYR A 255 -8.90 4.00 8.44
C TYR A 255 -8.40 3.05 7.35
N ASN A 256 -9.32 2.36 6.69
CA ASN A 256 -8.99 1.33 5.71
C ASN A 256 -8.89 1.91 4.31
N ARG A 257 -7.67 2.28 3.89
CA ARG A 257 -7.42 2.87 2.58
C ARG A 257 -7.65 1.90 1.43
N ALA A 258 -7.67 0.60 1.67
CA ALA A 258 -7.99 -0.37 0.62
C ALA A 258 -9.44 -0.26 0.12
N THR A 259 -10.37 0.14 0.99
CA THR A 259 -11.82 0.14 0.70
C THR A 259 -12.47 1.51 0.84
N GLN A 260 -11.91 2.42 1.65
CA GLN A 260 -12.54 3.70 2.01
C GLN A 260 -11.92 4.91 1.31
N SER A 261 -10.67 4.83 0.83
CA SER A 261 -10.06 5.91 0.05
C SER A 261 -10.32 5.71 -1.44
N SER A 262 -10.34 6.82 -2.21
CA SER A 262 -10.41 6.78 -3.67
C SER A 262 -9.37 7.73 -4.26
N PRO A 263 -8.07 7.37 -4.24
CA PRO A 263 -7.02 8.20 -4.81
C PRO A 263 -7.10 8.23 -6.34
N LEU A 264 -6.56 9.28 -6.95
CA LEU A 264 -6.42 9.39 -8.41
C LEU A 264 -5.49 8.29 -8.95
N LEU A 265 -5.92 7.60 -10.01
CA LEU A 265 -5.21 6.45 -10.60
C LEU A 265 -3.95 6.85 -11.40
N GLY A 266 -3.95 8.06 -11.96
CA GLY A 266 -2.94 8.50 -12.89
C GLY A 266 -2.79 7.52 -14.07
N SER A 267 -1.55 7.25 -14.48
CA SER A 267 -1.28 6.32 -15.59
C SER A 267 -1.78 4.87 -15.42
N ASN A 268 -2.28 4.48 -14.25
CA ASN A 268 -2.95 3.19 -14.03
C ASN A 268 -4.34 3.15 -14.70
N TYR A 269 -4.94 4.29 -15.04
CA TYR A 269 -6.21 4.34 -15.81
C TYR A 269 -6.06 4.00 -17.31
N LYS A 270 -4.85 4.14 -17.88
CA LYS A 270 -4.64 4.04 -19.33
C LYS A 270 -5.08 2.71 -19.96
N PRO A 271 -4.95 1.52 -19.34
CA PRO A 271 -5.45 0.29 -19.95
C PRO A 271 -6.93 0.33 -20.30
N PHE A 272 -7.77 0.99 -19.50
CA PHE A 272 -9.21 1.12 -19.75
C PHE A 272 -9.49 2.03 -20.95
N LEU A 273 -8.78 3.16 -21.04
CA LEU A 273 -8.80 4.05 -22.21
C LEU A 273 -8.40 3.31 -23.50
N TYR A 274 -7.32 2.52 -23.44
CA TYR A 274 -6.81 1.81 -24.61
C TYR A 274 -7.73 0.63 -24.98
N ALA A 275 -8.36 -0.03 -24.01
CA ALA A 275 -9.39 -1.02 -24.28
C ALA A 275 -10.59 -0.40 -25.03
N SER A 276 -11.05 0.79 -24.62
CA SER A 276 -12.09 1.54 -25.33
C SER A 276 -11.69 1.91 -26.76
N ALA A 277 -10.41 2.23 -26.99
CA ALA A 277 -9.91 2.49 -28.35
C ALA A 277 -9.89 1.24 -29.23
N LEU A 278 -9.51 0.08 -28.69
CA LEU A 278 -9.57 -1.18 -29.43
C LEU A 278 -11.03 -1.56 -29.76
N ASP A 279 -11.96 -1.30 -28.84
CA ASP A 279 -13.40 -1.46 -29.06
C ASP A 279 -13.94 -0.50 -30.13
N ALA A 280 -13.38 0.71 -30.23
CA ALA A 280 -13.69 1.68 -31.27
C ALA A 280 -13.11 1.32 -32.67
N GLY A 281 -12.42 0.18 -32.80
CA GLY A 281 -11.87 -0.30 -34.06
C GLY A 281 -10.41 0.11 -34.34
N LEU A 282 -9.74 0.78 -33.39
CA LEU A 282 -8.29 0.96 -33.46
C LEU A 282 -7.58 -0.36 -33.13
N THR A 283 -6.29 -0.44 -33.47
CA THR A 283 -5.48 -1.63 -33.25
C THR A 283 -4.24 -1.29 -32.42
N ALA A 284 -3.58 -2.31 -31.87
CA ALA A 284 -2.31 -2.13 -31.17
C ALA A 284 -1.21 -1.49 -32.05
N SER A 285 -1.35 -1.55 -33.38
CA SER A 285 -0.44 -0.95 -34.35
C SER A 285 -0.86 0.41 -34.88
N SER A 286 -2.08 0.89 -34.58
CA SER A 286 -2.53 2.23 -34.94
C SER A 286 -1.52 3.29 -34.46
N LEU A 287 -1.18 4.22 -35.35
CA LEU A 287 -0.21 5.28 -35.07
C LEU A 287 -0.91 6.54 -34.59
N ILE A 288 -0.51 7.02 -33.41
CA ILE A 288 -0.87 8.33 -32.89
C ILE A 288 0.40 9.16 -32.75
N ASN A 289 0.35 10.42 -33.17
CA ASN A 289 1.54 11.27 -33.18
C ASN A 289 1.87 11.81 -31.78
N ASP A 290 3.03 11.44 -31.23
CA ASP A 290 3.61 12.01 -30.03
C ASP A 290 4.41 13.28 -30.37
N ALA A 291 3.71 14.41 -30.49
CA ALA A 291 4.28 15.71 -30.78
C ALA A 291 3.68 16.80 -29.87
N PRO A 292 4.45 17.86 -29.52
CA PRO A 292 3.96 18.96 -28.70
C PRO A 292 2.68 19.54 -29.29
N ILE A 293 1.72 19.83 -28.42
CA ILE A 293 0.47 20.46 -28.80
C ILE A 293 -0.03 21.31 -27.63
N VAL A 294 -0.69 22.41 -27.96
CA VAL A 294 -1.44 23.23 -27.02
C VAL A 294 -2.91 22.86 -27.22
N PHE A 295 -3.58 22.47 -26.15
CA PHE A 295 -5.02 22.21 -26.18
C PHE A 295 -5.75 23.49 -25.81
N GLU A 296 -6.71 23.85 -26.67
CA GLU A 296 -7.78 24.80 -26.39
C GLU A 296 -9.04 23.92 -26.31
N ASP A 297 -9.55 23.74 -25.10
CA ASP A 297 -10.73 22.94 -24.79
C ASP A 297 -11.74 23.87 -24.12
N GLU A 298 -13.01 23.84 -24.54
CA GLU A 298 -14.04 24.71 -23.97
C GLU A 298 -14.28 24.42 -22.47
N ALA A 299 -13.93 23.21 -22.01
CA ALA A 299 -14.01 22.82 -20.61
C ALA A 299 -12.77 23.25 -19.78
N LEU A 300 -11.70 23.74 -20.40
CA LEU A 300 -10.49 24.18 -19.71
C LEU A 300 -10.45 25.72 -19.62
N GLU A 301 -10.28 26.25 -18.41
CA GLU A 301 -10.17 27.72 -18.19
C GLU A 301 -8.93 28.33 -18.87
N ASP A 302 -7.89 27.54 -19.12
CA ASP A 302 -6.59 27.99 -19.65
C ASP A 302 -5.99 27.07 -20.73
N LYS A 303 -5.06 27.61 -21.52
CA LYS A 303 -4.32 26.86 -22.54
C LYS A 303 -3.47 25.76 -21.88
N TRP A 304 -3.83 24.50 -22.13
CA TRP A 304 -3.15 23.37 -21.53
C TRP A 304 -1.99 22.84 -22.39
N ARG A 305 -0.81 22.65 -21.77
CA ARG A 305 0.43 22.21 -22.42
C ARG A 305 1.01 20.95 -21.77
N PRO A 306 0.39 19.78 -21.99
CA PRO A 306 0.81 18.53 -21.38
C PRO A 306 2.20 18.09 -21.85
N ARG A 307 2.89 17.32 -21.00
CA ARG A 307 4.22 16.77 -21.28
C ARG A 307 4.29 15.29 -20.94
N ASN A 308 5.18 14.58 -21.61
CA ASN A 308 5.55 13.22 -21.24
C ASN A 308 6.45 13.25 -19.99
N ALA A 309 6.29 12.28 -19.10
CA ALA A 309 7.16 12.16 -17.91
C ALA A 309 8.65 12.01 -18.28
N SER A 310 8.96 11.44 -19.44
CA SER A 310 10.34 11.33 -19.96
C SER A 310 10.93 12.65 -20.47
N GLY A 311 10.10 13.69 -20.67
CA GLY A 311 10.49 14.94 -21.32
C GLY A 311 10.80 14.82 -22.82
N ARG A 312 10.62 13.65 -23.43
CA ARG A 312 10.94 13.38 -24.84
C ARG A 312 9.68 13.25 -25.70
N PHE A 313 9.85 13.47 -27.00
CA PHE A 313 8.85 13.21 -28.04
C PHE A 313 9.33 12.09 -28.95
N TYR A 314 8.45 11.14 -29.24
CA TYR A 314 8.73 9.94 -30.03
C TYR A 314 8.19 10.03 -31.47
N GLY A 315 7.37 11.05 -31.79
CA GLY A 315 6.71 11.18 -33.10
C GLY A 315 5.60 10.14 -33.29
N PRO A 316 5.31 9.69 -34.53
CA PRO A 316 4.32 8.64 -34.77
C PRO A 316 4.62 7.38 -33.95
N THR A 317 3.72 7.05 -33.02
CA THR A 317 3.90 6.00 -32.03
C THR A 317 2.73 5.01 -32.09
N ARG A 318 3.03 3.71 -32.15
CA ARG A 318 2.01 2.65 -32.11
C ARG A 318 1.31 2.63 -30.75
N LEU A 319 0.00 2.36 -30.71
CA LEU A 319 -0.75 2.28 -29.45
C LEU A 319 -0.11 1.31 -28.42
N ARG A 320 0.41 0.16 -28.86
CA ARG A 320 1.18 -0.74 -28.00
C ARG A 320 2.34 -0.04 -27.29
N GLU A 321 3.19 0.65 -28.05
CA GLU A 321 4.36 1.34 -27.47
C GLU A 321 3.94 2.48 -26.55
N ALA A 322 2.87 3.19 -26.90
CA ALA A 322 2.34 4.27 -26.11
C ALA A 322 1.81 3.79 -24.74
N LEU A 323 1.06 2.68 -24.69
CA LEU A 323 0.60 2.10 -23.42
C LEU A 323 1.77 1.55 -22.59
N LEU A 324 2.67 0.83 -23.24
CA LEU A 324 3.85 0.21 -22.64
C LEU A 324 4.78 1.22 -21.95
N GLN A 325 5.05 2.34 -22.64
CA GLN A 325 5.87 3.45 -22.13
C GLN A 325 5.06 4.52 -21.39
N SER A 326 3.74 4.35 -21.34
CA SER A 326 2.81 5.29 -20.73
C SER A 326 2.91 6.72 -21.26
N VAL A 327 2.96 6.88 -22.58
CA VAL A 327 3.09 8.18 -23.26
C VAL A 327 1.82 9.03 -23.06
N ASN A 328 1.97 10.20 -22.45
CA ASN A 328 0.85 11.07 -22.08
C ASN A 328 0.18 11.68 -23.31
N LEU A 329 0.97 12.25 -24.22
CA LEU A 329 0.43 12.94 -25.39
C LEU A 329 -0.31 12.02 -26.34
N VAL A 330 0.14 10.78 -26.50
CA VAL A 330 -0.59 9.77 -27.27
C VAL A 330 -1.92 9.45 -26.60
N SER A 331 -1.94 9.28 -25.27
CA SER A 331 -3.17 8.98 -24.53
C SER A 331 -4.20 10.10 -24.64
N ILE A 332 -3.76 11.37 -24.56
CA ILE A 332 -4.64 12.53 -24.71
C ILE A 332 -5.22 12.62 -26.13
N ARG A 333 -4.37 12.44 -27.15
CA ARG A 333 -4.81 12.45 -28.55
C ARG A 333 -5.75 11.29 -28.84
N LEU A 334 -5.48 10.12 -28.27
CA LEU A 334 -6.33 8.95 -28.36
C LEU A 334 -7.72 9.23 -27.79
N LEU A 335 -7.81 9.79 -26.57
CA LEU A 335 -9.07 10.19 -25.96
C LEU A 335 -9.83 11.20 -26.82
N ARG A 336 -9.13 12.19 -27.38
CA ARG A 336 -9.73 13.18 -28.29
C ARG A 336 -10.26 12.55 -29.58
N GLU A 337 -9.54 11.57 -30.14
CA GLU A 337 -9.90 10.90 -31.39
C GLU A 337 -11.11 9.98 -31.22
N ILE A 338 -11.19 9.23 -30.12
CA ILE A 338 -12.31 8.30 -29.84
C ILE A 338 -13.53 8.98 -29.19
N GLY A 339 -13.33 10.14 -28.55
CA GLY A 339 -14.36 10.91 -27.86
C GLY A 339 -14.44 10.62 -26.37
N ILE A 340 -14.58 11.67 -25.56
CA ILE A 340 -14.57 11.59 -24.09
C ILE A 340 -15.75 10.76 -23.57
N GLU A 341 -16.98 11.06 -24.02
CA GLU A 341 -18.18 10.35 -23.55
C GLU A 341 -18.14 8.86 -23.88
N ARG A 342 -17.64 8.47 -25.07
CA ARG A 342 -17.46 7.06 -25.43
C ARG A 342 -16.56 6.33 -24.42
N VAL A 343 -15.47 6.98 -24.00
CA VAL A 343 -14.54 6.39 -23.01
C VAL A 343 -15.19 6.30 -21.65
N ARG A 344 -15.90 7.36 -21.22
CA ARG A 344 -16.60 7.37 -19.94
C ARG A 344 -17.65 6.27 -19.87
N ASP A 345 -18.46 6.11 -20.92
CA ASP A 345 -19.43 5.03 -21.06
C ASP A 345 -18.77 3.66 -21.05
N TYR A 346 -17.70 3.47 -21.83
CA TYR A 346 -16.99 2.19 -21.89
C TYR A 346 -16.33 1.83 -20.56
N SER A 347 -15.86 2.82 -19.79
CA SER A 347 -15.25 2.60 -18.48
C SER A 347 -16.21 2.02 -17.45
N GLN A 348 -17.53 2.19 -17.60
CA GLN A 348 -18.52 1.58 -16.71
C GLN A 348 -18.44 0.05 -16.70
N ASN A 349 -17.99 -0.58 -17.80
CA ASN A 349 -17.76 -2.03 -17.87
C ASN A 349 -16.72 -2.54 -16.85
N PHE A 350 -15.88 -1.64 -16.30
CA PHE A 350 -14.87 -1.97 -15.29
C PHE A 350 -15.26 -1.51 -13.88
N GLY A 351 -16.51 -1.07 -13.68
CA GLY A 351 -17.02 -0.64 -12.38
C GLY A 351 -16.75 0.84 -12.03
N PHE A 352 -16.32 1.65 -12.99
CA PHE A 352 -16.26 3.11 -12.83
C PHE A 352 -17.67 3.71 -12.83
N GLN A 353 -17.90 4.71 -11.98
CA GLN A 353 -19.15 5.47 -11.98
C GLN A 353 -19.02 6.67 -12.91
N LEU A 354 -20.04 6.93 -13.72
CA LEU A 354 -20.00 7.98 -14.73
C LEU A 354 -19.77 9.37 -14.11
N GLU A 355 -20.34 9.59 -12.93
CA GLU A 355 -20.26 10.82 -12.14
C GLU A 355 -18.86 11.07 -11.55
N GLU A 356 -18.08 10.01 -11.34
CA GLU A 356 -16.70 10.07 -10.81
C GLU A 356 -15.66 10.27 -11.94
N LEU A 357 -16.07 10.22 -13.20
CA LEU A 357 -15.19 10.39 -14.36
C LEU A 357 -15.27 11.80 -14.93
N ASN A 358 -14.15 12.52 -14.93
CA ASN A 358 -14.03 13.83 -15.56
C ASN A 358 -14.44 13.79 -17.04
N SER A 359 -15.19 14.80 -17.48
CA SER A 359 -15.68 14.97 -18.85
C SER A 359 -14.75 15.81 -19.73
N ASP A 360 -13.43 15.76 -19.47
CA ASP A 360 -12.41 16.55 -20.17
C ASP A 360 -11.18 15.68 -20.53
N LEU A 361 -10.22 16.25 -21.27
CA LEU A 361 -9.03 15.54 -21.73
C LEU A 361 -8.05 15.11 -20.61
N SER A 362 -8.17 15.65 -19.39
CA SER A 362 -7.39 15.22 -18.22
C SER A 362 -7.66 13.76 -17.85
N LEU A 363 -8.82 13.22 -18.24
CA LEU A 363 -9.16 11.81 -18.03
C LEU A 363 -8.10 10.87 -18.61
N ALA A 364 -7.47 11.23 -19.75
CA ALA A 364 -6.39 10.46 -20.35
C ALA A 364 -5.10 10.40 -19.52
N LEU A 365 -4.94 11.33 -18.57
CA LEU A 365 -3.85 11.35 -17.60
C LEU A 365 -4.21 10.65 -16.28
N GLY A 366 -5.45 10.16 -16.15
CA GLY A 366 -5.92 9.39 -15.02
C GLY A 366 -6.37 10.23 -13.84
N THR A 367 -7.14 11.28 -14.12
CA THR A 367 -7.93 12.00 -13.11
C THR A 367 -9.14 11.18 -12.61
N ALA A 368 -9.36 9.99 -13.16
CA ALA A 368 -10.26 9.01 -12.56
C ALA A 368 -9.72 8.52 -11.21
N SER A 369 -10.62 8.39 -10.23
CA SER A 369 -10.33 7.83 -8.90
C SER A 369 -11.00 6.47 -8.72
N LEU A 370 -10.32 5.55 -8.03
CA LEU A 370 -10.92 4.32 -7.52
C LEU A 370 -10.28 3.94 -6.19
N SER A 371 -11.05 3.31 -5.32
CA SER A 371 -10.45 2.58 -4.20
C SER A 371 -9.58 1.42 -4.69
N PRO A 372 -8.52 1.04 -3.95
CA PRO A 372 -7.67 -0.09 -4.29
C PRO A 372 -8.43 -1.41 -4.53
N ILE A 373 -9.51 -1.66 -3.78
CA ILE A 373 -10.37 -2.84 -3.99
C ILE A 373 -11.21 -2.75 -5.27
N LYS A 374 -11.72 -1.56 -5.64
CA LYS A 374 -12.39 -1.40 -6.94
C LYS A 374 -11.37 -1.53 -8.08
N ASN A 375 -10.16 -1.01 -7.91
CA ASN A 375 -9.12 -1.07 -8.94
C ASN A 375 -8.61 -2.51 -9.18
N VAL A 376 -8.50 -3.35 -8.12
CA VAL A 376 -8.15 -4.78 -8.32
C VAL A 376 -9.25 -5.51 -9.10
N ALA A 377 -10.53 -5.19 -8.88
CA ALA A 377 -11.66 -5.74 -9.63
C ALA A 377 -11.70 -5.24 -11.09
N ALA A 378 -11.41 -3.96 -11.32
CA ALA A 378 -11.32 -3.41 -12.66
C ALA A 378 -10.22 -4.11 -13.48
N TYR A 379 -9.05 -4.39 -12.87
CA TYR A 379 -7.97 -5.11 -13.52
C TYR A 379 -8.22 -6.61 -13.68
N SER A 380 -9.07 -7.23 -12.84
CA SER A 380 -9.40 -8.66 -13.02
C SER A 380 -10.09 -8.94 -14.34
N VAL A 381 -10.79 -7.96 -14.91
CA VAL A 381 -11.39 -8.06 -16.25
C VAL A 381 -10.32 -8.39 -17.30
N PHE A 382 -9.11 -7.83 -17.22
CA PHE A 382 -8.03 -8.19 -18.16
C PHE A 382 -7.42 -9.55 -17.84
N ALA A 383 -7.38 -9.94 -16.57
CA ALA A 383 -6.80 -11.19 -16.11
C ALA A 383 -7.66 -12.41 -16.51
N ASN A 384 -8.98 -12.33 -16.35
CA ASN A 384 -9.91 -13.46 -16.49
C ASN A 384 -10.58 -13.56 -17.88
N GLY A 385 -10.10 -12.81 -18.87
CA GLY A 385 -10.63 -12.86 -20.25
C GLY A 385 -11.88 -12.01 -20.48
N GLY A 386 -12.01 -10.89 -19.78
CA GLY A 386 -13.01 -9.86 -20.05
C GLY A 386 -14.26 -9.93 -19.18
N LYS A 387 -14.21 -10.65 -18.05
CA LYS A 387 -15.33 -10.91 -17.16
C LYS A 387 -15.31 -9.99 -15.94
N SER A 388 -16.46 -9.46 -15.55
CA SER A 388 -16.57 -8.70 -14.29
C SER A 388 -16.81 -9.65 -13.11
N VAL A 389 -16.13 -9.39 -12.00
CA VAL A 389 -16.31 -10.11 -10.73
C VAL A 389 -16.40 -9.11 -9.59
N GLU A 390 -17.24 -9.43 -8.60
CA GLU A 390 -17.41 -8.60 -7.41
C GLU A 390 -16.51 -9.10 -6.26
N PRO A 391 -15.69 -8.24 -5.65
CA PRO A 391 -14.89 -8.61 -4.50
C PRO A 391 -15.74 -9.06 -3.32
N TYR A 392 -15.40 -10.17 -2.67
CA TYR A 392 -16.07 -10.64 -1.46
C TYR A 392 -15.09 -11.20 -0.43
N PHE A 393 -15.53 -11.22 0.84
CA PHE A 393 -14.67 -11.50 2.00
C PHE A 393 -15.09 -12.75 2.80
N ILE A 394 -16.37 -13.13 2.77
CA ILE A 394 -16.94 -14.22 3.58
C ILE A 394 -17.39 -15.33 2.65
N SER A 395 -16.88 -16.54 2.88
CA SER A 395 -17.27 -17.74 2.14
C SER A 395 -18.40 -18.50 2.84
N LYS A 396 -18.36 -18.57 4.17
CA LYS A 396 -19.32 -19.35 4.97
C LYS A 396 -19.46 -18.79 6.39
N ILE A 397 -20.66 -18.86 6.97
CA ILE A 397 -20.89 -18.60 8.40
C ILE A 397 -21.62 -19.81 8.99
N THR A 398 -21.16 -20.27 10.16
CA THR A 398 -21.83 -21.34 10.93
C THR A 398 -22.21 -20.88 12.33
N ASP A 399 -23.28 -21.48 12.86
CA ASP A 399 -23.66 -21.32 14.27
C ASP A 399 -22.82 -22.21 15.21
N ARG A 400 -23.04 -22.06 16.52
CA ARG A 400 -22.36 -22.86 17.57
C ARG A 400 -22.58 -24.37 17.49
N THR A 401 -23.61 -24.81 16.76
CA THR A 401 -23.91 -26.24 16.56
C THR A 401 -23.30 -26.80 15.28
N GLY A 402 -22.63 -25.94 14.49
CA GLY A 402 -22.01 -26.28 13.22
C GLY A 402 -22.94 -26.17 12.01
N ASN A 403 -24.16 -25.67 12.18
CA ASN A 403 -25.08 -25.49 11.05
C ASN A 403 -24.64 -24.27 10.22
N THR A 404 -24.63 -24.42 8.90
CA THR A 404 -24.37 -23.31 7.97
C THR A 404 -25.58 -22.38 7.93
N ILE A 405 -25.38 -21.11 8.30
CA ILE A 405 -26.41 -20.06 8.22
C ILE A 405 -26.19 -19.11 7.04
N PHE A 406 -24.98 -19.08 6.51
CA PHE A 406 -24.63 -18.39 5.27
C PHE A 406 -23.59 -19.20 4.51
N GLN A 407 -23.77 -19.28 3.20
CA GLN A 407 -22.79 -19.83 2.26
C GLN A 407 -22.80 -18.93 1.03
N LYS A 408 -21.62 -18.52 0.58
CA LYS A 408 -21.49 -17.76 -0.66
C LYS A 408 -21.96 -18.65 -1.82
N GLU A 409 -22.99 -18.22 -2.52
CA GLU A 409 -23.48 -18.86 -3.74
C GLU A 409 -22.58 -18.53 -4.93
N ASP A 410 -22.54 -19.43 -5.91
CA ASP A 410 -21.86 -19.21 -7.18
C ASP A 410 -22.49 -18.01 -7.90
N ILE A 411 -21.67 -17.03 -8.29
CA ILE A 411 -22.13 -15.82 -8.97
C ILE A 411 -22.17 -16.08 -10.47
N GLU A 412 -23.22 -15.60 -11.13
CA GLU A 412 -23.23 -15.49 -12.58
C GLU A 412 -22.19 -14.45 -13.03
N ILE A 413 -21.11 -14.92 -13.63
CA ILE A 413 -20.03 -14.05 -14.08
C ILE A 413 -20.41 -13.42 -15.42
N ASN A 414 -20.61 -12.11 -15.42
CA ASN A 414 -20.97 -11.34 -16.61
C ASN A 414 -19.74 -11.04 -17.48
N GLN A 415 -19.89 -11.22 -18.79
CA GLN A 415 -18.88 -10.78 -19.76
C GLN A 415 -18.98 -9.26 -19.90
N ALA A 416 -17.95 -8.54 -19.46
CA ALA A 416 -17.92 -7.08 -19.43
C ALA A 416 -17.33 -6.46 -20.71
N ILE A 417 -16.31 -7.08 -21.28
CA ILE A 417 -15.68 -6.65 -22.54
C ILE A 417 -15.40 -7.85 -23.44
N ASP A 418 -15.11 -7.60 -24.73
CA ASP A 418 -14.69 -8.65 -25.66
C ASP A 418 -13.41 -9.36 -25.14
N PRO A 419 -13.42 -10.71 -25.00
CA PRO A 419 -12.23 -11.48 -24.58
C PRO A 419 -10.97 -11.22 -25.42
N ARG A 420 -11.14 -10.87 -26.71
CA ARG A 420 -10.07 -10.54 -27.65
C ARG A 420 -9.38 -9.22 -27.28
N ILE A 421 -10.16 -8.22 -26.85
CA ILE A 421 -9.64 -6.95 -26.35
C ILE A 421 -8.92 -7.15 -25.01
N ALA A 422 -9.54 -7.92 -24.09
CA ALA A 422 -8.91 -8.28 -22.82
C ALA A 422 -7.54 -8.95 -23.04
N PHE A 423 -7.47 -9.88 -24.01
CA PHE A 423 -6.24 -10.56 -24.39
C PHE A 423 -5.17 -9.59 -24.93
N ILE A 424 -5.51 -8.69 -25.86
CA ILE A 424 -4.54 -7.73 -26.43
C ILE A 424 -4.01 -6.78 -25.35
N ILE A 425 -4.87 -6.27 -24.47
CA ILE A 425 -4.43 -5.41 -23.36
C ILE A 425 -3.51 -6.19 -22.40
N LYS A 426 -3.88 -7.43 -22.03
CA LYS A 426 -3.04 -8.31 -21.22
C LYS A 426 -1.66 -8.51 -21.86
N ASP A 427 -1.61 -8.81 -23.15
CA ASP A 427 -0.36 -9.02 -23.89
C ASP A 427 0.54 -7.77 -23.91
N ILE A 428 -0.04 -6.57 -24.13
CA ILE A 428 0.71 -5.31 -24.05
C ILE A 428 1.26 -5.08 -22.63
N LEU A 429 0.47 -5.37 -21.59
CA LEU A 429 0.88 -5.20 -20.19
C LEU A 429 1.93 -6.25 -19.75
N GLN A 430 1.92 -7.46 -20.31
CA GLN A 430 3.00 -8.44 -20.14
C GLN A 430 4.30 -7.93 -20.76
N GLU A 431 4.23 -7.31 -21.94
CA GLU A 431 5.41 -6.71 -22.55
C GLU A 431 5.91 -5.48 -21.75
N ALA A 432 5.00 -4.71 -21.14
CA ALA A 432 5.34 -3.61 -20.24
C ALA A 432 6.07 -4.08 -18.97
N ALA A 433 5.72 -5.25 -18.45
CA ALA A 433 6.42 -5.93 -17.35
C ALA A 433 7.83 -6.41 -17.72
N SER A 434 8.11 -6.57 -19.02
CA SER A 434 9.43 -7.02 -19.52
C SER A 434 10.35 -5.85 -19.92
N ARG A 435 9.84 -4.84 -20.63
CA ARG A 435 10.66 -3.73 -21.19
C ARG A 435 10.07 -2.33 -21.05
N GLY A 436 8.91 -2.19 -20.41
CA GLY A 436 8.25 -0.91 -20.21
C GLY A 436 8.54 -0.29 -18.84
N THR A 437 7.60 0.53 -18.38
CA THR A 437 7.67 1.19 -17.06
C THR A 437 7.65 0.19 -15.89
N ALA A 438 7.18 -1.04 -16.12
CA ALA A 438 7.08 -2.12 -15.14
C ALA A 438 8.23 -3.15 -15.25
N LYS A 439 9.32 -2.85 -15.98
CA LYS A 439 10.40 -3.80 -16.31
C LYS A 439 11.04 -4.57 -15.14
N LYS A 440 10.94 -4.08 -13.89
CA LYS A 440 11.46 -4.80 -12.72
C LYS A 440 10.74 -6.13 -12.49
N VAL A 441 9.50 -6.29 -12.96
CA VAL A 441 8.75 -7.54 -12.88
C VAL A 441 9.49 -8.71 -13.55
N LYS A 442 10.29 -8.45 -14.58
CA LYS A 442 11.17 -9.46 -15.21
C LYS A 442 12.11 -10.16 -14.21
N GLU A 443 12.48 -9.50 -13.12
CA GLU A 443 13.35 -10.07 -12.07
C GLU A 443 12.71 -11.28 -11.38
N LEU A 444 11.37 -11.41 -11.42
CA LEU A 444 10.63 -12.58 -10.91
C LEU A 444 10.80 -13.83 -11.79
N GLY A 445 11.46 -13.74 -12.94
CA GLY A 445 11.70 -14.89 -13.82
C GLY A 445 10.45 -15.48 -14.49
N ARG A 446 9.35 -14.71 -14.55
CA ARG A 446 8.06 -15.13 -15.11
C ARG A 446 7.64 -14.26 -16.30
N GLY A 447 7.28 -14.91 -17.39
CA GLY A 447 6.81 -14.25 -18.62
C GLY A 447 5.30 -14.07 -18.72
N ASP A 448 4.53 -14.63 -17.78
CA ASP A 448 3.07 -14.56 -17.78
C ASP A 448 2.50 -13.43 -16.92
N LEU A 449 3.35 -12.69 -16.19
CA LEU A 449 2.96 -11.56 -15.37
C LEU A 449 2.75 -10.30 -16.22
N ALA A 450 1.62 -9.66 -16.02
CA ALA A 450 1.27 -8.37 -16.60
C ALA A 450 1.27 -7.29 -15.51
N GLY A 451 1.48 -6.03 -15.88
CA GLY A 451 1.25 -4.95 -14.92
C GLY A 451 1.40 -3.55 -15.46
N LYS A 452 0.86 -2.59 -14.70
CA LYS A 452 0.87 -1.17 -15.04
C LYS A 452 1.20 -0.31 -13.83
N THR A 453 2.19 0.56 -14.01
CA THR A 453 2.50 1.65 -13.07
C THR A 453 1.48 2.79 -13.19
N GLY A 454 1.17 3.42 -12.07
CA GLY A 454 0.44 4.69 -12.00
C GLY A 454 1.25 5.72 -11.25
N THR A 455 1.24 6.94 -11.77
CA THR A 455 1.73 8.14 -11.09
C THR A 455 0.80 9.26 -11.52
N THR A 456 0.29 10.03 -10.56
CA THR A 456 -0.48 11.25 -10.81
C THR A 456 0.44 12.42 -11.14
N ASN A 457 -0.13 13.56 -11.54
CA ASN A 457 0.65 14.80 -11.57
C ASN A 457 1.18 15.09 -10.15
N GLU A 458 2.38 15.70 -10.07
CA GLU A 458 3.07 16.02 -8.82
C GLU A 458 3.39 14.82 -7.90
N ALA A 459 3.18 13.59 -8.39
CA ALA A 459 3.43 12.36 -7.65
C ALA A 459 2.71 12.29 -6.28
N GLU A 460 1.51 12.87 -6.16
CA GLU A 460 0.71 12.76 -4.93
C GLU A 460 0.25 11.32 -4.64
N SER A 461 0.08 10.53 -5.70
CA SER A 461 -0.39 9.15 -5.62
C SER A 461 0.36 8.29 -6.62
N THR A 462 0.90 7.17 -6.14
CA THR A 462 1.58 6.17 -6.96
C THR A 462 0.92 4.81 -6.82
N TRP A 463 0.90 4.08 -7.93
CA TRP A 463 0.22 2.80 -8.04
C TRP A 463 1.08 1.79 -8.75
N PHE A 464 0.86 0.53 -8.41
CA PHE A 464 1.19 -0.58 -9.28
C PHE A 464 0.09 -1.62 -9.19
N THR A 465 -0.47 -1.99 -10.35
CA THR A 465 -1.40 -3.11 -10.45
C THR A 465 -0.80 -4.14 -11.38
N GLY A 466 -0.58 -5.34 -10.84
CA GLY A 466 0.02 -6.47 -11.56
C GLY A 466 -0.80 -7.73 -11.38
N PHE A 467 -0.76 -8.63 -12.36
CA PHE A 467 -1.59 -9.83 -12.36
C PHE A 467 -1.04 -10.97 -13.21
N ASN A 468 -1.52 -12.17 -12.89
CA ASN A 468 -1.65 -13.30 -13.82
C ASN A 468 -3.13 -13.77 -13.82
N GLU A 469 -3.44 -15.00 -14.26
CA GLU A 469 -4.83 -15.50 -14.36
C GLU A 469 -5.33 -16.07 -13.03
N SER A 470 -4.46 -16.19 -12.01
CA SER A 470 -4.82 -16.72 -10.69
C SER A 470 -4.83 -15.65 -9.60
N LEU A 471 -4.17 -14.51 -9.81
CA LEU A 471 -4.05 -13.45 -8.81
C LEU A 471 -3.87 -12.10 -9.49
N VAL A 472 -4.67 -11.13 -9.06
CA VAL A 472 -4.48 -9.70 -9.36
C VAL A 472 -4.12 -9.02 -8.05
N THR A 473 -3.17 -8.09 -8.08
CA THR A 473 -2.78 -7.34 -6.89
C THR A 473 -2.55 -5.88 -7.23
N THR A 474 -3.20 -5.01 -6.47
CA THR A 474 -3.07 -3.56 -6.54
C THR A 474 -2.33 -3.07 -5.30
N VAL A 475 -1.32 -2.24 -5.51
CA VAL A 475 -0.63 -1.48 -4.46
C VAL A 475 -0.80 0.00 -4.73
N TRP A 476 -1.12 0.75 -3.69
CA TRP A 476 -1.17 2.20 -3.66
C TRP A 476 -0.23 2.75 -2.59
N VAL A 477 0.40 3.89 -2.86
CA VAL A 477 1.21 4.67 -1.91
C VAL A 477 0.89 6.16 -2.09
N GLY A 478 0.73 6.87 -0.98
CA GLY A 478 0.39 8.30 -0.96
C GLY A 478 0.22 8.83 0.45
N PHE A 479 -0.02 10.12 0.58
CA PHE A 479 -0.37 10.74 1.86
C PHE A 479 -1.89 10.91 1.98
N ASP A 480 -2.44 10.83 3.20
CA ASP A 480 -3.88 11.00 3.44
C ASP A 480 -4.35 12.40 3.09
N GLN A 481 -3.55 13.40 3.45
CA GLN A 481 -3.65 14.74 2.90
C GLN A 481 -2.75 14.80 1.67
N PRO A 482 -3.32 14.92 0.45
CA PRO A 482 -2.53 14.86 -0.78
C PRO A 482 -1.38 15.86 -0.75
N LYS A 483 -0.16 15.34 -0.89
CA LYS A 483 1.07 16.12 -1.08
C LYS A 483 2.03 15.29 -1.92
N SER A 484 2.98 15.93 -2.58
CA SER A 484 3.95 15.25 -3.43
C SER A 484 4.73 14.18 -2.66
N LEU A 485 4.90 13.00 -3.29
CA LEU A 485 5.83 11.98 -2.81
C LEU A 485 7.29 12.32 -3.14
N GLY A 486 7.56 13.34 -3.94
CA GLY A 486 8.88 13.72 -4.43
C GLY A 486 9.02 13.55 -5.95
N ASN A 487 9.82 14.42 -6.59
CA ASN A 487 9.99 14.46 -8.05
C ASN A 487 10.64 13.20 -8.64
N ARG A 488 11.25 12.36 -7.79
CA ARG A 488 11.86 11.09 -8.17
C ARG A 488 10.99 9.88 -7.86
N GLU A 489 9.81 10.10 -7.30
CA GLU A 489 8.93 9.04 -6.86
C GLU A 489 7.82 8.77 -7.89
N PHE A 490 7.82 7.54 -8.40
CA PHE A 490 6.90 7.04 -9.41
C PHE A 490 6.32 5.71 -8.95
N GLY A 491 5.25 5.22 -9.59
CA GLY A 491 4.76 3.86 -9.36
C GLY A 491 5.86 2.79 -9.48
N SER A 492 6.91 3.01 -10.29
CA SER A 492 8.04 2.10 -10.45
C SER A 492 9.10 2.14 -9.33
N SER A 493 9.12 3.20 -8.51
CA SER A 493 10.07 3.38 -7.39
C SER A 493 9.43 3.24 -6.01
N THR A 494 8.10 3.30 -5.92
CA THR A 494 7.33 3.21 -4.66
C THR A 494 6.45 1.96 -4.61
N ALA A 495 5.33 1.95 -5.35
CA ALA A 495 4.34 0.88 -5.30
C ALA A 495 4.82 -0.46 -5.91
N LEU A 496 5.56 -0.43 -7.03
CA LEU A 496 6.08 -1.64 -7.68
C LEU A 496 7.03 -2.44 -6.78
N PRO A 497 8.02 -1.83 -6.08
CA PRO A 497 8.83 -2.55 -5.10
C PRO A 497 8.01 -3.28 -4.03
N ILE A 498 6.96 -2.66 -3.47
CA ILE A 498 6.06 -3.31 -2.50
C ILE A 498 5.37 -4.53 -3.14
N TRP A 499 4.87 -4.37 -4.37
CA TRP A 499 4.27 -5.48 -5.10
C TRP A 499 5.26 -6.61 -5.36
N MET A 500 6.52 -6.30 -5.69
CA MET A 500 7.58 -7.29 -5.88
C MET A 500 7.89 -8.03 -4.58
N ASP A 501 8.01 -7.31 -3.46
CA ASP A 501 8.26 -7.89 -2.13
C ASP A 501 7.10 -8.81 -1.70
N PHE A 502 5.85 -8.50 -2.10
CA PHE A 502 4.69 -9.37 -1.91
C PHE A 502 4.71 -10.62 -2.81
N MET A 503 5.04 -10.46 -4.10
CA MET A 503 4.95 -11.54 -5.09
C MET A 503 6.13 -12.52 -5.04
N GLN A 504 7.34 -12.02 -4.80
CA GLN A 504 8.58 -12.80 -4.89
C GLN A 504 8.59 -14.04 -3.97
N PRO A 505 8.16 -13.98 -2.70
CA PRO A 505 8.15 -15.15 -1.83
C PRO A 505 7.07 -16.19 -2.18
N ASN A 506 6.07 -15.80 -2.99
CA ASN A 506 4.98 -16.70 -3.42
C ASN A 506 5.10 -17.14 -4.88
N ILE A 507 6.12 -16.67 -5.61
CA ILE A 507 6.19 -16.75 -7.07
C ILE A 507 6.12 -18.17 -7.62
N ASP A 508 6.66 -19.14 -6.88
CA ASP A 508 6.72 -20.55 -7.25
C ASP A 508 5.40 -21.30 -7.00
N ASN A 509 4.56 -20.80 -6.09
CA ASN A 509 3.25 -21.41 -5.80
C ASN A 509 2.15 -20.90 -6.73
N LEU A 510 2.38 -19.78 -7.42
CA LEU A 510 1.41 -19.22 -8.36
C LEU A 510 1.35 -20.08 -9.64
N PRO A 511 0.16 -20.55 -10.04
CA PRO A 511 -0.01 -21.27 -11.32
C PRO A 511 0.55 -20.47 -12.50
N LYS A 512 1.23 -21.17 -13.44
CA LYS A 512 1.70 -20.57 -14.70
C LYS A 512 0.57 -20.58 -15.72
N ASN A 513 0.27 -19.42 -16.28
CA ASN A 513 -0.77 -19.30 -17.28
C ASN A 513 -0.36 -19.90 -18.62
N LYS A 514 -1.36 -20.35 -19.40
CA LYS A 514 -1.19 -20.63 -20.82
C LYS A 514 -1.63 -19.42 -21.61
N ASN A 515 -0.69 -18.71 -22.22
CA ASN A 515 -0.98 -17.49 -22.98
C ASN A 515 -1.52 -17.80 -24.38
N LEU A 516 -2.68 -18.45 -24.46
CA LEU A 516 -3.32 -18.80 -25.72
C LEU A 516 -4.31 -17.70 -26.14
N PRO A 517 -4.24 -17.18 -27.38
CA PRO A 517 -5.20 -16.22 -27.86
C PRO A 517 -6.61 -16.84 -27.97
N PRO A 518 -7.68 -16.09 -27.64
CA PRO A 518 -9.04 -16.54 -27.89
C PRO A 518 -9.33 -16.67 -29.40
N LYS A 519 -10.42 -17.36 -29.74
CA LYS A 519 -10.90 -17.44 -31.13
C LYS A 519 -11.17 -16.03 -31.70
N GLY A 520 -10.90 -15.83 -33.00
CA GLY A 520 -11.06 -14.54 -33.66
C GLY A 520 -9.88 -13.56 -33.49
N ILE A 521 -8.77 -14.00 -32.88
CA ILE A 521 -7.48 -13.29 -32.90
C ILE A 521 -6.59 -13.87 -33.99
N VAL A 522 -5.94 -12.98 -34.74
CA VAL A 522 -4.95 -13.31 -35.76
C VAL A 522 -3.63 -12.60 -35.47
N SER A 523 -2.51 -13.26 -35.76
CA SER A 523 -1.17 -12.68 -35.61
C SER A 523 -0.60 -12.30 -36.97
N ILE A 524 -0.31 -11.02 -37.16
CA ILE A 524 0.16 -10.46 -38.44
C ILE A 524 1.53 -9.83 -38.24
N LYS A 525 2.44 -10.08 -39.20
CA LYS A 525 3.75 -9.46 -39.26
C LYS A 525 3.62 -8.02 -39.77
N ILE A 526 4.02 -7.05 -38.96
CA ILE A 526 3.95 -5.61 -39.26
C ILE A 526 5.32 -4.94 -39.20
N ASP A 527 5.49 -3.82 -39.90
CA ASP A 527 6.65 -2.95 -39.75
C ASP A 527 6.56 -2.17 -38.44
N LYS A 528 7.65 -2.16 -37.67
CA LYS A 528 7.68 -1.56 -36.32
C LYS A 528 7.42 -0.05 -36.32
N LYS A 529 7.74 0.64 -37.42
CA LYS A 529 7.69 2.11 -37.55
C LYS A 529 6.36 2.56 -38.15
N THR A 530 5.85 1.86 -39.18
CA THR A 530 4.62 2.27 -39.87
C THR A 530 3.36 1.65 -39.29
N GLY A 531 3.47 0.52 -38.56
CA GLY A 531 2.31 -0.24 -38.07
C GLY A 531 1.57 -1.01 -39.17
N LEU A 532 1.93 -0.83 -40.44
CA LEU A 532 1.35 -1.52 -41.59
C LEU A 532 1.92 -2.93 -41.75
N LYS A 533 1.26 -3.75 -42.56
CA LYS A 533 1.73 -5.10 -42.89
C LYS A 533 3.15 -5.05 -43.45
N ALA A 534 4.04 -5.88 -42.91
CA ALA A 534 5.42 -5.95 -43.37
C ALA A 534 5.53 -6.75 -44.67
N GLU A 535 6.39 -6.27 -45.57
CA GLU A 535 6.96 -7.07 -46.67
C GLU A 535 7.65 -8.34 -46.11
N SER A 536 7.63 -9.42 -46.88
CA SER A 536 8.08 -10.75 -46.42
C SER A 536 9.53 -10.78 -45.92
N ASP A 537 10.39 -9.93 -46.47
CA ASP A 537 11.84 -9.84 -46.22
C ASP A 537 12.25 -8.70 -45.25
N SER A 538 11.28 -7.90 -44.75
CA SER A 538 11.60 -6.78 -43.87
C SER A 538 12.26 -7.24 -42.57
N ARG A 539 13.48 -6.73 -42.32
CA ARG A 539 14.21 -6.91 -41.05
C ARG A 539 13.66 -6.04 -39.90
N ASN A 540 12.85 -5.03 -40.21
CA ASN A 540 12.24 -4.12 -39.24
C ASN A 540 10.80 -4.54 -38.88
N SER A 541 10.57 -5.84 -38.71
CA SER A 541 9.23 -6.40 -38.52
C SER A 541 9.02 -7.01 -37.14
N ILE A 542 7.76 -7.06 -36.70
CA ILE A 542 7.31 -7.70 -35.46
C ILE A 542 5.94 -8.34 -35.70
N PHE A 543 5.60 -9.39 -34.95
CA PHE A 543 4.24 -9.91 -34.93
C PHE A 543 3.37 -9.08 -33.99
N GLU A 544 2.14 -8.79 -34.42
CA GLU A 544 1.15 -8.07 -33.64
C GLU A 544 -0.20 -8.78 -33.73
N TYR A 545 -0.99 -8.71 -32.65
CA TYR A 545 -2.30 -9.34 -32.57
C TYR A 545 -3.42 -8.39 -33.04
N TYR A 546 -4.37 -8.95 -33.78
CA TYR A 546 -5.52 -8.23 -34.31
C TYR A 546 -6.80 -9.03 -34.09
N LEU A 547 -7.91 -8.32 -33.96
CA LEU A 547 -9.23 -8.88 -34.23
C LEU A 547 -9.33 -9.16 -35.74
N GLU A 548 -9.94 -10.28 -36.13
CA GLU A 548 -10.01 -10.73 -37.53
C GLU A 548 -10.68 -9.72 -38.48
N GLU A 549 -11.59 -8.90 -37.95
CA GLU A 549 -12.28 -7.84 -38.67
C GLU A 549 -11.47 -6.54 -38.80
N HIS A 550 -10.38 -6.37 -38.04
CA HIS A 550 -9.57 -5.15 -37.95
C HIS A 550 -8.14 -5.34 -38.47
N LEU A 551 -7.98 -6.14 -39.52
CA LEU A 551 -6.67 -6.39 -40.13
C LEU A 551 -5.99 -5.10 -40.63
N PRO A 552 -4.65 -5.00 -40.52
CA PRO A 552 -3.93 -3.86 -41.08
C PRO A 552 -4.04 -3.87 -42.61
N ARG A 553 -4.30 -2.70 -43.20
CA ARG A 553 -4.35 -2.52 -44.65
C ARG A 553 -2.98 -2.60 -45.31
#